data_AF-A0A524FII5-F1
#
_entry.id   AF-A0A524FII5-F1
#
_cell.length_a   1.000
_cell.length_b   1.000
_cell.length_c   1.000
_cell.angle_alpha   90.00
_cell.angle_beta   90.00
_cell.angle_gamma   90.00
#
_symmetry.space_group_name_H-M   'P 1'
#
loop_
_entity.id
_entity.type
_entity.pdbx_description
1 polymer ?
#
loop_
_entity_poly.entity_id
_entity_poly.type
_entity_poly.pdbx_seq_one_letter_code
_entity_poly.pdbx_strand_id
1 'polypeptide(L)'
;MGTIPPIFWEQTSESTINIIQEITKTTVLCAEFLDKMVIDLLGERKNIKEYARQINQTEHKVDVLNIKLRKSLQETNYNVNFFTIFTIGNIFDILEAISDSIEGVADYIIVLLTSANIL
;
A
#
# COMPACT_ATOMS: atom_id res chain seq x y z
N MET A 1 -22.73 -11.51 5.18
CA MET A 1 -22.23 -12.18 3.97
C MET A 1 -20.96 -11.47 3.56
N GLY A 2 -19.80 -12.13 3.62
CA GLY A 2 -18.56 -11.59 3.09
C GLY A 2 -18.54 -11.73 1.57
N THR A 3 -18.05 -10.72 0.86
CA THR A 3 -17.86 -10.72 -0.60
C THR A 3 -16.84 -11.78 -1.06
N ILE A 4 -15.96 -12.25 -0.16
CA ILE A 4 -15.03 -13.36 -0.39
C ILE A 4 -15.56 -14.61 0.33
N PRO A 5 -15.75 -15.75 -0.37
CA PRO A 5 -16.16 -17.02 0.24
C PRO A 5 -15.17 -17.50 1.31
N PRO A 6 -15.63 -18.06 2.45
CA PRO A 6 -14.74 -18.59 3.49
C PRO A 6 -13.71 -19.60 2.99
N ILE A 7 -14.11 -20.46 2.04
CA ILE A 7 -13.27 -21.48 1.44
C ILE A 7 -12.00 -20.92 0.77
N PHE A 8 -12.01 -19.67 0.30
CA PHE A 8 -10.80 -19.03 -0.20
C PHE A 8 -9.78 -18.91 0.92
N TRP A 9 -10.19 -18.34 2.05
CA TRP A 9 -9.32 -18.13 3.21
C TRP A 9 -8.85 -19.44 3.84
N GLU A 10 -9.69 -20.47 3.83
CA GLU A 10 -9.33 -21.83 4.27
C GLU A 10 -8.24 -22.47 3.39
N GLN A 11 -8.17 -22.09 2.11
CA GLN A 11 -7.17 -22.56 1.15
C GLN A 11 -5.92 -21.67 1.08
N THR A 12 -6.03 -20.42 1.55
CA THR A 12 -4.92 -19.48 1.59
C THR A 12 -3.94 -19.87 2.69
N SER A 13 -2.66 -19.98 2.33
CA SER A 13 -1.62 -20.31 3.31
C SER A 13 -1.42 -19.20 4.35
N GLU A 14 -0.98 -19.57 5.55
CA GLU A 14 -0.67 -18.62 6.62
C GLU A 14 0.35 -17.55 6.19
N SER A 15 1.35 -17.93 5.38
CA SER A 15 2.34 -16.99 4.85
C SER A 15 1.70 -15.95 3.92
N THR A 16 0.76 -16.35 3.06
CA THR A 16 0.00 -15.43 2.21
C THR A 16 -0.85 -14.48 3.06
N ILE A 17 -1.53 -14.98 4.10
CA ILE A 17 -2.31 -14.16 5.03
C ILE A 17 -1.42 -13.13 5.73
N ASN A 18 -0.23 -13.53 6.16
CA ASN A 18 0.74 -12.64 6.79
C ASN A 18 1.21 -11.53 5.83
N ILE A 19 1.43 -11.86 4.55
CA ILE A 19 1.77 -10.85 3.53
C ILE A 19 0.63 -9.82 3.39
N ILE A 20 -0.63 -10.28 3.31
CA ILE A 20 -1.80 -9.38 3.20
C ILE A 20 -1.89 -8.43 4.41
N GLN A 21 -1.69 -8.98 5.62
CA GLN A 21 -1.67 -8.17 6.83
C GLN A 21 -0.51 -7.17 6.83
N GLU A 22 0.66 -7.56 6.33
CA GLU A 22 1.82 -6.68 6.26
C GLU A 22 1.64 -5.56 5.24
N ILE A 23 1.05 -5.83 4.07
CA ILE A 23 0.64 -4.80 3.10
C ILE A 23 -0.28 -3.81 3.80
N THR A 24 -1.36 -4.29 4.42
CA THR A 24 -2.35 -3.44 5.09
C THR A 24 -1.71 -2.53 6.14
N LYS A 25 -0.86 -3.09 7.01
CA LYS A 25 -0.14 -2.32 8.05
C LYS A 25 0.81 -1.30 7.44
N THR A 26 1.51 -1.66 6.38
CA THR A 26 2.48 -0.78 5.72
C THR A 26 1.77 0.37 5.00
N THR A 27 0.64 0.11 4.35
CA THR A 27 -0.20 1.15 3.72
C THR A 27 -0.76 2.13 4.75
N VAL A 28 -1.19 1.65 5.93
CA VAL A 28 -1.59 2.55 7.04
C VAL A 28 -0.42 3.41 7.49
N LEU A 29 0.78 2.84 7.59
CA LEU A 29 1.98 3.59 7.93
C LEU A 29 2.34 4.66 6.87
N CYS A 30 2.17 4.37 5.57
CA CYS A 30 2.30 5.38 4.52
C CYS A 30 1.37 6.58 4.79
N ALA A 31 0.10 6.30 5.12
CA ALA A 31 -0.90 7.33 5.38
C ALA A 31 -0.55 8.17 6.62
N GLU A 32 -0.02 7.54 7.68
CA GLU A 32 0.46 8.26 8.87
C GLU A 32 1.63 9.20 8.56
N PHE A 33 2.53 8.82 7.65
CA PHE A 33 3.61 9.71 7.22
C PHE A 33 3.10 10.88 6.38
N LEU A 34 2.12 10.65 5.51
CA LEU A 34 1.49 11.72 4.76
C LEU A 34 0.78 12.73 5.69
N ASP A 35 0.06 12.25 6.70
CA ASP A 35 -0.58 13.13 7.69
C ASP A 35 0.46 14.01 8.40
N LYS A 36 1.56 13.42 8.87
CA LYS A 36 2.69 14.16 9.48
C LYS A 36 3.31 15.17 8.52
N MET A 37 3.47 14.79 7.25
CA MET A 37 3.99 15.68 6.20
C MET A 37 3.08 16.88 5.97
N VAL A 38 1.76 16.67 5.90
CA VAL A 38 0.78 17.75 5.73
C VAL A 38 0.77 18.67 6.96
N ILE A 39 0.85 18.12 8.17
CA ILE A 39 0.96 18.92 9.40
C ILE A 39 2.23 19.78 9.38
N ASP A 40 3.39 19.19 9.07
CA ASP A 40 4.66 19.92 8.99
C ASP A 40 4.66 20.96 7.86
N LEU A 41 3.93 20.70 6.77
CA LEU A 41 3.78 21.62 5.63
C LEU A 41 3.08 22.92 6.02
N LEU A 42 2.08 22.80 6.89
CA LEU A 42 1.34 23.92 7.47
C LEU A 42 2.10 24.61 8.62
N GLY A 43 3.10 23.94 9.18
CA GLY A 43 3.95 24.43 10.26
C GLY A 43 5.32 24.91 9.79
N GLU A 44 6.37 24.36 10.41
CA GLU A 44 7.75 24.82 10.24
C GLU A 44 8.46 24.25 8.99
N ARG A 45 7.87 23.24 8.33
CA ARG A 45 8.37 22.59 7.10
C ARG A 45 9.77 22.00 7.23
N LYS A 46 10.15 21.54 8.43
CA LYS A 46 11.51 21.06 8.73
C LYS A 46 11.75 19.62 8.28
N ASN A 47 10.69 18.81 8.31
CA ASN A 47 10.76 17.36 8.18
C ASN A 47 10.14 16.84 6.89
N ILE A 48 9.62 17.72 6.03
CA ILE A 48 8.99 17.37 4.74
C ILE A 48 9.82 16.38 3.93
N LYS A 49 11.13 16.62 3.74
CA LYS A 49 12.01 15.73 2.97
C LYS A 49 12.15 14.36 3.62
N GLU A 50 12.17 14.30 4.95
CA GLU A 50 12.27 13.05 5.69
C GLU A 50 10.96 12.25 5.62
N TYR A 51 9.80 12.91 5.74
CA TYR A 51 8.51 12.24 5.58
C TYR A 51 8.30 11.73 4.14
N ALA A 52 8.68 12.51 3.12
CA ALA A 52 8.63 12.04 1.74
C ALA A 52 9.51 10.80 1.52
N ARG A 53 10.73 10.81 2.08
CA ARG A 53 11.63 9.64 2.04
C ARG A 53 11.00 8.42 2.72
N GLN A 54 10.37 8.61 3.88
CA GLN A 54 9.69 7.53 4.60
C GLN A 54 8.52 6.97 3.81
N ILE A 55 7.71 7.83 3.16
CA ILE A 55 6.59 7.43 2.29
C ILE A 55 7.09 6.56 1.14
N ASN A 56 8.11 7.02 0.39
CA ASN A 56 8.71 6.27 -0.72
C ASN A 56 9.26 4.91 -0.25
N GLN A 57 9.92 4.85 0.92
CA GLN A 57 10.40 3.58 1.47
C GLN A 57 9.28 2.61 1.84
N THR A 58 8.17 3.12 2.37
CA THR A 58 7.02 2.29 2.73
C THR A 58 6.20 1.85 1.53
N GLU A 59 6.04 2.70 0.51
CA GLU A 59 5.41 2.36 -0.77
C GLU A 59 6.21 1.25 -1.47
N HIS A 60 7.53 1.41 -1.58
CA HIS A 60 8.37 0.40 -2.22
C HIS A 60 8.30 -0.95 -1.49
N LYS A 61 8.09 -0.92 -0.17
CA LYS A 61 7.86 -2.14 0.61
C LYS A 61 6.51 -2.79 0.25
N VAL A 62 5.45 -2.01 0.06
CA VAL A 62 4.13 -2.51 -0.38
C VAL A 62 4.26 -3.18 -1.75
N ASP A 63 4.94 -2.55 -2.72
CA ASP A 63 5.23 -3.13 -4.04
C ASP A 63 5.86 -4.52 -3.95
N VAL A 64 6.94 -4.62 -3.18
CA VAL A 64 7.69 -5.88 -3.00
C VAL A 64 6.81 -6.95 -2.35
N LEU A 65 5.96 -6.57 -1.39
CA LEU A 65 5.01 -7.48 -0.77
C LEU A 65 3.91 -7.90 -1.74
N ASN A 66 3.43 -7.00 -2.59
CA ASN A 66 2.38 -7.30 -3.54
C ASN A 66 2.86 -8.27 -4.64
N ILE A 67 4.10 -8.13 -5.11
CA ILE A 67 4.72 -9.12 -6.02
C ILE A 67 4.77 -10.51 -5.37
N LYS A 68 5.15 -10.59 -4.09
CA LYS A 68 5.17 -11.86 -3.33
C LYS A 68 3.76 -12.42 -3.14
N LEU A 69 2.79 -11.56 -2.85
CA LEU A 69 1.39 -11.94 -2.72
C LEU A 69 0.87 -12.55 -4.02
N ARG A 70 1.02 -11.85 -5.14
CA ARG A 70 0.59 -12.32 -6.47
C ARG A 70 1.20 -13.68 -6.81
N LYS A 71 2.50 -13.86 -6.56
CA LYS A 71 3.17 -15.15 -6.74
C LYS A 71 2.54 -16.25 -5.89
N SER A 72 2.36 -15.98 -4.59
CA SER A 72 1.79 -16.95 -3.65
C SER A 72 0.34 -17.33 -4.00
N LEU A 73 -0.46 -16.38 -4.48
CA LEU A 73 -1.82 -16.64 -4.96
C LEU A 73 -1.82 -17.51 -6.22
N GLN A 74 -0.90 -17.30 -7.15
CA GLN A 74 -0.79 -18.09 -8.39
C GLN A 74 -0.33 -19.53 -8.14
N GLU A 75 0.52 -19.74 -7.14
CA GLU A 75 1.03 -21.08 -6.78
C GLU A 75 0.00 -21.90 -5.99
N THR A 76 -1.08 -21.28 -5.51
CA THR A 76 -2.12 -21.94 -4.71
C THR A 76 -3.23 -22.50 -5.61
N ASN A 77 -3.53 -23.79 -5.46
CA ASN A 77 -4.63 -24.45 -6.17
C ASN A 77 -5.98 -24.18 -5.47
N TYR A 78 -6.58 -23.04 -5.77
CA TYR A 78 -7.89 -22.68 -5.23
C TYR A 78 -9.03 -23.46 -5.88
N ASN A 79 -9.95 -23.97 -5.07
CA ASN A 79 -11.23 -24.53 -5.51
C ASN A 79 -12.35 -23.50 -5.30
N VAL A 80 -12.22 -22.37 -5.99
CA VAL A 80 -13.21 -21.28 -6.01
C VAL A 80 -13.46 -20.86 -7.46
N ASN A 81 -14.58 -20.20 -7.72
CA ASN A 81 -14.88 -19.77 -9.08
C ASN A 81 -13.94 -18.63 -9.54
N PHE A 82 -13.79 -18.47 -10.85
CA PHE A 82 -12.93 -17.45 -11.44
C PHE A 82 -13.31 -16.01 -11.07
N PHE A 83 -14.59 -15.75 -10.83
CA PHE A 83 -15.06 -14.42 -10.41
C PHE A 83 -14.58 -14.07 -8.99
N THR A 84 -14.49 -15.05 -8.09
CA THR A 84 -13.89 -14.89 -6.76
C THR A 84 -12.41 -14.54 -6.88
N ILE A 85 -11.64 -15.27 -7.70
CA ILE A 85 -10.21 -14.99 -7.93
C ILE A 85 -10.02 -13.57 -8.47
N PHE A 86 -10.82 -13.18 -9.46
CA PHE A 86 -10.80 -11.82 -10.02
C PHE A 86 -11.11 -10.75 -8.98
N THR A 87 -12.16 -10.96 -8.17
CA THR A 87 -12.55 -10.03 -7.10
C THR A 87 -11.43 -9.82 -6.08
N ILE A 88 -10.73 -10.90 -5.73
CA ILE A 88 -9.61 -10.87 -4.79
C ILE A 88 -8.41 -10.14 -5.38
N GLY A 89 -8.09 -10.40 -6.65
CA GLY A 89 -7.06 -9.65 -7.38
C GLY A 89 -7.32 -8.14 -7.32
N ASN A 90 -8.54 -7.70 -7.64
CA ASN A 90 -8.92 -6.29 -7.59
C ASN A 90 -8.80 -5.68 -6.18
N ILE A 91 -9.10 -6.46 -5.13
CA ILE A 91 -8.94 -5.97 -3.75
C ILE A 91 -7.47 -5.66 -3.45
N PHE A 92 -6.56 -6.52 -3.89
CA PHE A 92 -5.13 -6.30 -3.69
C PHE A 92 -4.57 -5.20 -4.59
N ASP A 93 -5.07 -5.06 -5.81
CA ASP A 93 -4.76 -3.92 -6.69
C ASP A 93 -5.18 -2.59 -6.04
N ILE A 94 -6.35 -2.55 -5.38
CA ILE A 94 -6.82 -1.36 -4.65
C ILE A 94 -5.93 -1.07 -3.44
N LEU A 95 -5.48 -2.08 -2.71
CA LEU A 95 -4.60 -1.88 -1.54
C LEU A 95 -3.25 -1.27 -1.92
N GLU A 96 -2.66 -1.72 -3.03
CA GLU A 96 -1.44 -1.14 -3.63
C GLU A 96 -1.70 0.29 -4.09
N ALA A 97 -2.76 0.53 -4.86
CA ALA A 97 -3.08 1.87 -5.39
C ALA A 97 -3.26 2.96 -4.31
N ILE A 98 -3.62 2.58 -3.08
CA ILE A 98 -3.68 3.53 -1.95
C ILE A 98 -2.28 4.03 -1.59
N SER A 99 -1.26 3.16 -1.47
CA SER A 99 0.10 3.60 -1.17
C SER A 99 0.70 4.42 -2.31
N ASP A 100 0.44 4.05 -3.56
CA ASP A 100 0.92 4.79 -4.74
C ASP A 100 0.32 6.19 -4.78
N SER A 101 -0.97 6.31 -4.45
CA SER A 101 -1.64 7.61 -4.40
C SER A 101 -1.06 8.49 -3.29
N ILE A 102 -0.68 7.90 -2.16
CA ILE A 102 -0.03 8.61 -1.05
C ILE A 102 1.35 9.11 -1.47
N GLU A 103 2.16 8.27 -2.11
CA GLU A 103 3.45 8.67 -2.67
C GLU A 103 3.29 9.80 -3.69
N GLY A 104 2.34 9.67 -4.62
CA GLY A 104 2.07 10.71 -5.62
C GLY A 104 1.76 12.07 -4.99
N VAL A 105 0.97 12.12 -3.91
CA VAL A 105 0.72 13.36 -3.16
C VAL A 105 2.01 13.90 -2.53
N ALA A 106 2.82 13.05 -1.90
CA ALA A 106 4.08 13.47 -1.28
C ALA A 106 5.06 14.05 -2.32
N ASP A 107 5.19 13.40 -3.47
CA ASP A 107 6.02 13.86 -4.58
C ASP A 107 5.56 15.21 -5.12
N TYR A 108 4.24 15.41 -5.29
CA TYR A 108 3.71 16.71 -5.70
C TYR A 108 4.04 17.81 -4.69
N ILE A 109 3.96 17.54 -3.39
CA ILE A 109 4.35 18.51 -2.34
C ILE A 109 5.82 18.89 -2.50
N ILE A 110 6.71 17.90 -2.68
CA ILE A 110 8.15 18.13 -2.88
C ILE A 110 8.42 18.98 -4.12
N VAL A 111 7.78 18.64 -5.25
CA VAL A 111 7.93 19.39 -6.51
C VAL A 111 7.49 20.83 -6.34
N LEU A 112 6.36 21.08 -5.69
CA LEU A 112 5.84 22.43 -5.48
C LEU A 112 6.76 23.27 -4.59
N LEU A 113 7.25 22.70 -3.49
CA LEU A 113 8.15 23.41 -2.58
C LEU A 113 9.52 23.70 -3.19
N THR A 114 10.06 22.76 -3.97
CA THR A 114 11.30 22.95 -4.72
C THR A 114 11.11 24.05 -5.76
N SER A 115 10.00 24.03 -6.50
CA SER A 115 9.68 25.04 -7.52
C SER A 115 9.49 26.45 -6.93
N ALA A 116 9.02 26.53 -5.68
CA ALA A 116 8.87 27.79 -4.95
C ALA A 116 10.16 28.27 -4.25
N ASN A 117 11.29 27.54 -4.38
CA ASN A 117 12.55 27.78 -3.65
C ASN A 117 12.38 27.83 -2.12
N ILE A 118 11.48 27.00 -1.57
CA ILE A 118 11.21 26.90 -0.13
C ILE A 118 12.06 25.81 0.53
N LEU A 119 12.48 24.80 -0.24
CA LEU A 119 13.27 23.65 0.20
C LEU A 119 14.74 23.70 -0.24
#